data_AF-A0A9C8AC23-F1
#
_entry.id   AF-A0A9C8AC23-F1
#
_cell.length_a   1.000
_cell.length_b   1.000
_cell.length_c   1.000
_cell.angle_alpha   90.00
_cell.angle_beta   90.00
_cell.angle_gamma   90.00
#
_symmetry.space_group_name_H-M   'P 1'
#
loop_
_entity.id
_entity.type
_entity.pdbx_description
1 polymer ?
#
loop_
_entity_poly.entity_id
_entity_poly.type
_entity_poly.pdbx_seq_one_letter_code
_entity_poly.pdbx_strand_id
1 'polypeptide(L)' 'MINAADYGVPQLRQRVFIIAIKNTNRFQFPEPIYCQDEQQTSFFSLPRYLKVGEAIKGLSSPSPKGERERNIFSSGRG' A
#
# COMPACT_ATOMS: atom_id res chain seq x y z
N MET A 1 -17.69 -4.56 -2.22
CA MET A 1 -16.49 -4.18 -3.01
C MET A 1 -15.48 -3.63 -2.03
N ILE A 2 -14.19 -3.92 -2.19
CA ILE A 2 -13.13 -3.55 -1.23
C ILE A 2 -12.11 -2.68 -1.95
N ASN A 3 -11.71 -1.56 -1.34
CA ASN A 3 -10.61 -0.72 -1.79
C ASN A 3 -9.41 -0.89 -0.86
N ALA A 4 -8.21 -1.10 -1.41
CA ALA A 4 -7.01 -1.32 -0.62
C ALA A 4 -6.63 -0.12 0.28
N ALA A 5 -6.99 1.10 -0.13
CA ALA A 5 -6.72 2.32 0.65
C ALA A 5 -7.39 2.32 2.03
N ASP A 6 -8.61 1.78 2.10
CA ASP A 6 -9.40 1.61 3.32
C ASP A 6 -8.70 0.72 4.37
N TYR A 7 -7.68 -0.04 3.97
CA TYR A 7 -6.92 -0.99 4.79
C TYR A 7 -5.42 -0.67 4.87
N GLY A 8 -5.03 0.58 4.60
CA GLY A 8 -3.66 1.05 4.86
C GLY A 8 -2.67 0.78 3.73
N VAL A 9 -3.15 0.58 2.51
CA VAL A 9 -2.29 0.54 1.32
C VAL A 9 -2.35 1.92 0.64
N PRO A 10 -1.22 2.61 0.35
CA PRO A 10 -1.23 3.92 -0.31
C PRO A 10 -1.50 3.80 -1.82
N GLN A 11 -2.60 3.12 -2.19
CA GLN A 11 -3.02 2.84 -3.55
C GLN A 11 -4.55 2.73 -3.63
N LEU A 12 -5.16 3.51 -4.52
CA LEU A 12 -6.58 3.35 -4.86
C LEU A 12 -6.75 2.12 -5.76
N ARG A 13 -7.19 1.01 -5.18
CA ARG A 13 -7.34 -0.29 -5.87
C ARG A 13 -8.60 -0.99 -5.40
N GLN A 14 -9.65 -0.87 -6.21
CA GLN A 14 -10.91 -1.56 -5.98
C GLN A 14 -10.87 -2.99 -6.52
N ARG A 15 -11.39 -3.94 -5.74
CA ARG A 15 -11.56 -5.34 -6.11
C ARG A 15 -12.89 -5.88 -5.57
N VAL A 16 -13.44 -6.86 -6.28
CA VAL A 16 -14.61 -7.63 -5.85
C VAL A 16 -14.11 -8.93 -5.22
N PHE A 17 -14.62 -9.24 -4.03
CA PHE A 17 -14.37 -10.49 -3.34
C PHE A 17 -15.70 -11.24 -3.27
N ILE A 18 -15.72 -12.48 -3.75
CA ILE A 18 -16.89 -13.36 -3.71
C ILE A 18 -16.58 -14.45 -2.69
N ILE A 19 -17.42 -14.57 -1.67
CA ILE A 19 -17.22 -15.49 -0.55
C ILE A 19 -18.40 -16.47 -0.54
N ALA A 20 -18.09 -17.77 -0.53
CA ALA A 20 -19.06 -18.84 -0.43
C ALA A 20 -18.73 -19.71 0.79
N ILE A 21 -19.72 -19.97 1.64
CA ILE A 21 -19.53 -20.69 2.90
C ILE A 21 -20.57 -21.80 2.99
N LYS A 22 -20.11 -23.00 3.35
CA LYS A 22 -20.95 -24.22 3.39
C LYS A 22 -21.92 -24.26 4.57
N ASN A 23 -21.60 -23.60 5.68
CA ASN A 23 -22.36 -23.62 6.94
C ASN A 23 -22.91 -22.23 7.30
N THR A 24 -23.73 -22.14 8.35
CA THR A 24 -24.34 -20.91 8.89
C THR A 24 -23.37 -19.90 9.52
N ASN A 25 -22.05 -20.11 9.41
CA ASN A 25 -21.08 -19.12 9.84
C ASN A 25 -21.28 -17.83 9.05
N ARG A 26 -21.68 -16.78 9.75
CA ARG A 26 -21.88 -15.45 9.16
C ARG A 26 -20.52 -14.82 8.94
N PHE A 27 -20.03 -14.88 7.70
CA PHE A 27 -18.89 -14.06 7.31
C PHE A 27 -19.34 -12.62 7.13
N GLN A 28 -18.53 -11.71 7.66
CA GLN A 28 -18.65 -10.29 7.44
C GLN A 28 -17.32 -9.81 6.87
N PHE A 29 -17.38 -8.89 5.92
CA PHE A 29 -16.17 -8.21 5.49
C PHE A 29 -15.63 -7.39 6.65
N PRO A 30 -14.29 -7.25 6.77
CA PRO A 30 -13.71 -6.39 7.78
C PRO A 30 -14.15 -4.94 7.55
N GLU A 31 -14.32 -4.19 8.63
CA GLU A 31 -14.56 -2.76 8.53
C GLU A 31 -13.28 -2.02 8.08
N PRO A 32 -13.41 -0.94 7.30
CA PRO A 32 -12.31 -0.03 6.99
C PRO A 32 -11.58 0.45 8.25
N ILE A 33 -10.28 0.64 8.13
CA ILE A 33 -9.43 1.22 9.19
C ILE A 33 -8.81 2.57 8.77
N TYR A 34 -8.99 2.98 7.52
CA TYR A 34 -8.65 4.31 7.02
C TYR A 34 -9.80 4.89 6.18
N CYS A 35 -9.85 6.21 6.02
CA CYS A 35 -10.84 6.91 5.20
C CYS A 35 -10.25 8.02 4.32
N GLN A 36 -11.07 8.56 3.42
CA GLN A 36 -10.72 9.74 2.64
C GLN A 36 -10.68 11.00 3.51
N ASP A 37 -9.95 12.02 3.05
CA ASP A 37 -9.77 13.30 3.77
C ASP A 37 -11.13 13.98 4.04
N GLU A 38 -12.08 13.91 3.10
CA GLU A 38 -13.41 14.51 3.25
C GLU A 38 -14.27 13.84 4.33
N GLN A 39 -13.92 12.60 4.72
CA GLN A 39 -14.63 11.84 5.75
C GLN A 39 -14.08 12.09 7.15
N GLN A 40 -13.03 12.90 7.28
CA GLN A 40 -12.40 13.24 8.55
C GLN A 40 -13.16 14.36 9.27
N THR A 41 -14.43 14.11 9.60
CA THR A 41 -15.38 15.12 10.10
C THR A 41 -15.38 15.27 11.63
N SER A 42 -14.75 14.36 12.36
CA SER A 42 -14.75 14.35 13.83
C SER A 42 -13.48 13.72 14.41
N PHE A 43 -13.24 13.92 15.70
CA PHE A 43 -12.07 13.36 16.40
C PHE A 43 -12.06 11.82 16.47
N PHE A 44 -13.23 11.18 16.36
CA PHE A 44 -13.39 9.73 16.34
C PHE A 44 -13.40 9.14 14.91
N SER A 45 -13.09 9.95 13.90
CA SER A 45 -12.98 9.49 12.52
C SER A 45 -11.76 8.58 12.33
N LEU A 46 -11.84 7.71 11.32
CA LEU A 46 -10.71 6.89 10.92
C LEU A 46 -9.54 7.78 10.46
N PRO A 47 -8.29 7.31 10.62
CA PRO A 47 -7.14 8.00 10.04
C PRO A 47 -7.28 8.12 8.52
N ARG A 48 -6.75 9.21 7.97
CA ARG A 48 -6.72 9.43 6.52
C ARG A 48 -5.90 8.37 5.78
N TYR A 49 -6.20 8.15 4.51
CA TYR A 49 -5.41 7.26 3.64
C TYR A 49 -3.91 7.59 3.68
N LEU A 50 -3.11 6.51 3.67
CA LEU A 50 -1.66 6.62 3.62
C LEU A 50 -1.21 7.22 2.29
N LYS A 51 -0.14 7.99 2.36
CA LYS A 51 0.53 8.59 1.20
C LYS A 51 1.72 7.73 0.77
N VAL A 52 2.11 7.84 -0.50
CA VAL A 52 3.27 7.14 -1.06
C VAL A 52 4.53 7.40 -0.22
N GLY A 53 4.72 8.64 0.23
CA GLY A 53 5.85 9.03 1.08
C GLY A 53 5.95 8.24 2.38
N GLU A 54 4.82 7.88 3.00
CA GLU A 54 4.80 7.09 4.24
C GLU A 54 5.27 5.65 3.99
N ALA A 55 4.90 5.07 2.83
CA ALA A 55 5.33 3.72 2.47
C ALA A 55 6.80 3.62 2.06
N ILE A 56 7.38 4.68 1.48
CA ILE A 56 8.78 4.66 1.00
C ILE A 56 9.77 5.34 1.95
N LYS A 57 9.31 5.91 3.08
CA LYS A 57 10.13 6.67 4.03
C LYS A 57 11.35 5.90 4.54
N GLY A 58 11.26 4.57 4.64
CA GLY A 58 12.34 3.71 5.12
C GLY A 58 13.32 3.23 4.06
N LEU A 59 13.17 3.62 2.79
CA LEU A 59 14.08 3.19 1.73
C LEU A 59 15.38 4.02 1.76
N SER A 60 16.51 3.34 1.53
CA SER A 60 17.79 4.02 1.31
C SER A 60 17.76 4.87 0.04
N SER A 61 18.68 5.82 -0.07
CA SER A 61 18.85 6.59 -1.31
C SER A 61 18.99 5.63 -2.51
N PRO A 62 18.31 5.91 -3.63
CA PRO A 62 18.37 5.04 -4.79
C PRO A 62 19.78 5.06 -5.37
N SER A 63 20.30 3.89 -5.73
CA SER A 63 21.50 3.80 -6.55
C SER A 63 21.18 4.26 -7.97
N PRO A 64 22.06 5.03 -8.64
CA PRO A 64 21.93 5.31 -10.05
C PRO A 64 21.77 4.04 -10.89
N LYS A 65 20.80 4.05 -11.80
CA LYS A 65 20.59 2.95 -12.75
C LYS A 65 21.89 2.73 -13.56
N GLY A 66 22.39 1.49 -13.61
CA GLY A 66 23.62 1.13 -14.33
C GLY A 66 24.93 1.28 -13.54
N GLU A 67 24.89 1.63 -12.25
CA GLU A 67 26.12 1.74 -11.44
C GLU A 67 26.90 0.42 -11.31
N ARG A 68 26.19 -0.71 -11.20
CA ARG A 68 26.82 -2.04 -11.21
C ARG A 68 27.51 -2.37 -12.54
N GLU A 69 26.95 -1.97 -13.67
CA GLU A 69 27.52 -2.22 -15.00
C GLU A 69 28.78 -1.38 -15.26
N ARG A 70 28.79 -0.13 -14.79
CA ARG A 70 29.96 0.77 -14.89
C ARG A 70 31.17 0.26 -14.08
N ASN A 71 30.92 -0.31 -12.90
CA ASN A 71 31.98 -0.83 -12.03
C ASN A 71 32.62 -2.13 -12.54
N ILE A 72 31.88 -2.92 -13.32
CA ILE A 72 32.41 -4.12 -13.99
C ILE A 72 33.31 -3.71 -15.17
N PHE A 73 32.92 -2.69 -15.93
CA PHE A 73 33.73 -2.18 -17.05
C PHE A 73 35.01 -1.46 -16.62
N SER A 74 35.05 -0.86 -15.43
CA SER A 74 36.26 -0.21 -14.91
C SER A 74 37.25 -1.18 -14.29
N SER A 75 36.81 -2.34 -13.77
CA SER A 75 37.67 -3.35 -13.15
C SER A 75 38.30 -4.36 -14.13
N GLY A 76 37.82 -4.43 -15.37
CA GLY A 76 38.41 -5.25 -16.45
C GLY A 76 39.48 -4.53 -17.29
N ARG A 77 39.87 -3.31 -16.94
CA ARG A 77 41.00 -2.57 -17.54
C ARG A 77 42.16 -2.49 -16.54
N GLY A 78 42.72 -3.65 -16.21
CA GLY A 78 43.93 -3.82 -15.40
C GLY A 78 44.79 -4.91 -16.00
#